data_AF-A0A3M1KTM3-F1
#
_entry.id   AF-A0A3M1KTM3-F1
#
_cell.length_a   1.000
_cell.length_b   1.000
_cell.length_c   1.000
_cell.angle_alpha   90.00
_cell.angle_beta   90.00
_cell.angle_gamma   90.00
#
_symmetry.space_group_name_H-M   'P 1'
#
loop_
_entity.id
_entity.type
_entity.pdbx_description
1 polymer ?
#
loop_
_entity_poly.entity_id
_entity_poly.type
_entity_poly.pdbx_seq_one_letter_code
_entity_poly.pdbx_strand_id
1 'polypeptide(L)' 'VLKHPFYAVSAADGTFSIDGVPPGTYTLEAWHERFGTRTATVTVSDGQAATADFTFTAAE' A
#
# COMPACT_ATOMS: atom_id res chain seq x y z
N VAL A 1 -4.96 -10.04 11.83
CA VAL A 1 -5.19 -10.78 10.57
C VAL A 1 -6.01 -9.89 9.65
N LEU A 2 -5.56 -9.71 8.40
CA LEU A 2 -6.29 -8.95 7.37
C LEU A 2 -7.50 -9.75 6.87
N LYS A 3 -8.56 -9.05 6.46
CA LYS A 3 -9.78 -9.69 5.91
C LYS A 3 -9.62 -10.15 4.45
N HIS A 4 -8.53 -9.76 3.79
CA HIS A 4 -8.24 -10.05 2.39
C HIS A 4 -6.77 -10.49 2.22
N PRO A 5 -6.44 -11.18 1.11
CA PRO A 5 -5.09 -11.68 0.87
C PRO A 5 -4.12 -10.63 0.30
N PHE A 6 -4.61 -9.46 -0.12
CA PHE A 6 -3.80 -8.42 -0.77
C PHE A 6 -2.96 -7.63 0.24
N TYR A 7 -1.71 -8.03 0.45
CA TYR A 7 -0.74 -7.31 1.27
C TYR A 7 0.68 -7.63 0.80
N ALA A 8 1.62 -6.78 1.19
CA ALA A 8 3.03 -7.00 1.02
C ALA A 8 3.79 -6.42 2.21
N VAL A 9 4.98 -6.95 2.47
CA VAL A 9 5.98 -6.32 3.32
C VAL A 9 6.96 -5.62 2.40
N SER A 10 7.27 -4.35 2.67
CA SER A 10 8.24 -3.62 1.87
C SER A 10 9.63 -4.24 1.99
N ALA A 11 10.40 -4.18 0.90
CA ALA A 11 11.81 -4.51 0.91
C ALA A 11 12.61 -3.47 1.71
N ALA A 12 13.90 -3.75 1.93
CA ALA A 12 14.79 -2.87 2.70
C ALA A 12 14.99 -1.49 2.06
N ASP A 13 14.77 -1.36 0.75
CA ASP A 13 14.79 -0.10 0.01
C ASP A 13 13.44 0.63 -0.03
N GLY A 14 12.42 0.08 0.64
CA GLY A 14 11.06 0.63 0.70
C GLY A 14 10.14 0.21 -0.45
N THR A 15 10.63 -0.54 -1.44
CA THR A 15 9.79 -1.01 -2.55
C THR A 15 8.80 -2.09 -2.12
N PHE A 16 7.63 -2.14 -2.75
CA PHE A 16 6.61 -3.15 -2.53
C PHE A 16 5.83 -3.44 -3.82
N SER A 17 5.30 -4.65 -3.96
CA SER A 17 4.34 -5.01 -5.03
C SER A 17 3.23 -5.85 -4.42
N ILE A 18 1.99 -5.60 -4.84
CA ILE A 18 0.82 -6.41 -4.49
C ILE A 18 0.20 -6.87 -5.80
N ASP A 19 0.40 -8.15 -6.11
CA ASP A 19 -0.02 -8.71 -7.40
C ASP A 19 -1.46 -9.27 -7.32
N GLY A 20 -2.10 -9.37 -8.49
CA GLY A 20 -3.42 -10.00 -8.62
C GLY A 20 -4.58 -9.21 -8.02
N VAL A 21 -4.41 -7.91 -7.76
CA VAL A 21 -5.48 -7.03 -7.29
C VAL A 21 -6.49 -6.82 -8.43
N PRO A 22 -7.78 -7.19 -8.24
CA PRO A 22 -8.80 -6.94 -9.26
C PRO A 22 -8.99 -5.45 -9.55
N PRO A 23 -9.57 -5.07 -10.70
CA PRO A 23 -9.90 -3.69 -10.98
C PRO A 23 -10.89 -3.11 -9.95
N GLY A 24 -10.61 -1.89 -9.48
CA GLY A 24 -11.41 -1.23 -8.46
C GLY A 24 -10.69 -0.07 -7.79
N THR A 25 -11.42 0.65 -6.93
CA THR A 25 -10.86 1.71 -6.09
C THR A 25 -10.66 1.17 -4.67
N TYR A 26 -9.44 1.32 -4.15
CA TYR A 26 -9.03 0.76 -2.87
C TYR A 26 -8.36 1.82 -2.01
N THR A 27 -8.49 1.67 -0.69
CA THR A 27 -7.65 2.37 0.28
C THR A 27 -6.46 1.47 0.62
N LEU A 28 -5.25 1.89 0.27
CA LEU A 28 -4.04 1.28 0.80
C LEU A 28 -3.74 1.84 2.19
N GLU A 29 -3.27 0.96 3.05
CA GLU A 29 -2.76 1.28 4.37
C GLU A 29 -1.30 0.83 4.45
N ALA A 30 -0.39 1.76 4.70
CA ALA A 30 1.02 1.50 4.95
C ALA A 30 1.31 1.77 6.43
N TRP A 31 1.92 0.81 7.12
CA TRP A 31 2.26 0.92 8.53
C TRP A 31 3.78 0.87 8.73
N HIS A 32 4.27 1.74 9.61
CA HIS A 32 5.64 1.75 10.08
C HIS A 32 5.66 1.81 11.61
N GLU A 33 6.43 0.92 12.26
CA GLU A 33 6.36 0.70 13.72
C GLU A 33 6.51 1.99 14.54
N ARG A 34 7.44 2.86 14.12
CA ARG A 34 7.72 4.14 14.78
C ARG A 34 6.85 5.32 14.33
N PHE A 35 6.42 5.34 13.06
CA PHE A 35 5.81 6.52 12.43
C PHE A 35 4.29 6.38 12.23
N GLY A 36 3.74 5.25 12.66
CA GLY A 36 2.33 4.93 12.60
C GLY A 36 1.89 4.57 11.19
N THR A 37 0.64 4.92 10.87
CA THR A 37 -0.03 4.52 9.64
C THR A 37 -0.16 5.69 8.68
N ARG A 38 -0.11 5.41 7.37
CA ARG A 38 -0.47 6.33 6.28
C ARG A 38 -1.45 5.62 5.36
N THR A 39 -2.37 6.37 4.79
CA THR A 39 -3.37 5.84 3.85
C THR A 39 -3.34 6.60 2.54
N ALA A 40 -3.65 5.90 1.45
CA ALA A 40 -3.78 6.48 0.12
C ALA A 40 -4.90 5.77 -0.65
N THR A 41 -5.66 6.53 -1.44
CA THR A 41 -6.64 5.95 -2.36
C THR A 41 -5.99 5.71 -3.71
N VAL A 42 -6.13 4.51 -4.26
CA VAL A 42 -5.70 4.19 -5.62
C VAL A 42 -6.84 3.57 -6.41
N THR A 43 -6.76 3.70 -7.73
CA THR A 43 -7.64 3.00 -8.66
C THR A 43 -6.79 2.05 -9.49
N VAL A 44 -7.11 0.76 -9.42
CA VAL A 44 -6.53 -0.29 -10.27
C VAL A 44 -7.41 -0.43 -11.50
N SER A 45 -6.83 -0.18 -12.67
CA SER A 45 -7.47 -0.42 -13.97
C SER A 45 -7.12 -1.82 -14.48
N ASP A 46 -7.94 -2.36 -15.38
CA ASP A 46 -7.74 -3.73 -15.91
C ASP A 46 -6.36 -3.90 -16.56
N GLY A 47 -5.59 -4.87 -16.07
CA GLY A 47 -4.23 -5.17 -16.51
C GLY A 47 -3.19 -4.07 -16.26
N GLN A 48 -3.50 -3.00 -15.50
CA GLN A 48 -2.57 -1.90 -15.25
C GLN A 48 -2.16 -1.82 -13.77
N ALA A 49 -0.87 -1.59 -13.54
CA ALA A 49 -0.36 -1.29 -12.21
C ALA A 49 -0.84 0.10 -11.76
N ALA A 50 -1.22 0.21 -10.49
CA ALA A 50 -1.43 1.47 -9.80
C ALA A 50 -0.24 1.74 -8.88
N THR A 51 0.23 2.99 -8.85
CA THR A 51 1.38 3.40 -8.02
C THR A 51 0.89 4.28 -6.87
N ALA A 52 1.43 4.04 -5.68
CA ALA A 52 1.29 4.91 -4.52
C ALA A 52 2.62 4.99 -3.77
N ASP A 53 3.02 6.21 -3.42
CA ASP A 53 4.21 6.48 -2.63
C ASP A 53 3.80 6.90 -1.22
N PHE A 54 4.47 6.33 -0.22
CA PHE A 54 4.25 6.67 1.18
C PHE A 54 5.51 7.29 1.76
N THR A 55 5.38 8.51 2.27
CA THR A 55 6.45 9.17 3.03
C THR A 55 6.08 9.15 4.51
N PHE A 56 6.94 8.55 5.33
CA PHE A 56 6.82 8.56 6.78
C PHE A 56 7.72 9.65 7.35
N THR A 57 7.12 10.74 7.78
CA THR A 57 7.75 11.72 8.66
C THR A 57 7.43 11.37 10.11
N ALA A 58 8.25 11.87 11.05
CA ALA A 58 7.87 11.88 12.46
C ALA A 58 6.44 12.45 12.55
N ALA A 59 5.57 11.75 13.28
CA ALA A 59 4.28 12.34 13.63
C ALA A 59 4.55 13.62 14.42
N GLU A 60 3.84 14.68 14.10
CA GLU A 60 3.76 15.86 14.96
C GLU A 60 3.15 15.49 16.32
#